data_AF-A0A150QLU3-F1
#
_entry.id   AF-A0A150QLU3-F1
#
_cell.length_a   1.000
_cell.length_b   1.000
_cell.length_c   1.000
_cell.angle_alpha   90.00
_cell.angle_beta   90.00
_cell.angle_gamma   90.00
#
_symmetry.space_group_name_H-M   'P 1'
#
loop_
_entity.id
_entity.type
_entity.pdbx_description
1 polymer ?
#
loop_
_entity_poly.entity_id
_entity_poly.type
_entity_poly.pdbx_seq_one_letter_code
_entity_poly.pdbx_strand_id
1 'polypeptide(L)'
;MTSATVTLLGAAEVSRPPAWRARLVEFLLVGGATLALFPLAWLLRRAVGLDPAELAVGFLTFHAASLINDPHFAVTYLLFYKDARRRALGGELAPVQRARYIAAGLLVPLALFAWAIAALATGSARTLGFMIQLMFFLVGWHYVKQGFGILTVLSARRGYRFSPTERRAVLAHCFAGWAYAWASPADPGREVAEKGVVYTSLAHPPGLELATGIAFGASALALLWVLARRWRAERRLPPLEPLAGFLITVWLWTVYSSLDRLMVYMIPALHSVQYLYFVWLLKRNEAREAEGPPSFGKPTALRLGVLAASAVALGWIVFRGAPAFLDTALVLGASAGETTAGLGETPYFAAIYVFVNIHHYFMDSVIWRRDNPDTRYLLHTS
;
A
#
# COMPACT_ATOMS: atom_id res chain seq x y z
N MET A 1 -5.64 35.27 -31.96
CA MET A 1 -5.92 35.38 -30.52
C MET A 1 -7.35 34.97 -30.30
N THR A 2 -7.58 33.70 -29.98
CA THR A 2 -8.92 33.12 -29.77
C THR A 2 -8.99 32.65 -28.33
N SER A 3 -9.82 33.35 -27.56
CA SER A 3 -10.13 33.06 -26.16
C SER A 3 -10.89 31.74 -26.09
N ALA A 4 -10.21 30.67 -25.67
CA ALA A 4 -10.85 29.43 -25.29
C ALA A 4 -11.31 29.57 -23.83
N THR A 5 -12.56 29.98 -23.66
CA THR A 5 -13.26 29.95 -22.39
C THR A 5 -13.38 28.49 -21.95
N VAL A 6 -12.52 28.07 -21.02
CA VAL A 6 -12.64 26.79 -20.33
C VAL A 6 -13.94 26.83 -19.53
N THR A 7 -14.97 26.21 -20.07
CA THR A 7 -16.24 26.01 -19.38
C THR A 7 -15.97 25.22 -18.11
N LEU A 8 -16.22 25.86 -16.97
CA LEU A 8 -16.14 25.28 -15.65
C LEU A 8 -16.99 23.99 -15.62
N LEU A 9 -16.33 22.89 -15.25
CA LEU A 9 -16.95 21.62 -14.90
C LEU A 9 -18.21 21.87 -14.06
N GLY A 10 -19.34 21.36 -14.55
CA GLY A 10 -20.65 21.51 -13.95
C GLY A 10 -20.67 21.24 -12.46
N ALA A 11 -21.54 21.98 -11.77
CA ALA A 11 -21.85 21.79 -10.37
C ALA A 11 -22.03 20.29 -10.10
N ALA A 12 -21.17 19.72 -9.26
CA ALA A 12 -21.37 18.38 -8.75
C ALA A 12 -22.77 18.34 -8.13
N GLU A 13 -23.65 17.48 -8.65
CA GLU A 13 -24.91 17.16 -7.98
C GLU A 13 -24.59 16.91 -6.51
N VAL A 14 -25.29 17.63 -5.63
CA VAL A 14 -25.16 17.46 -4.19
C VAL A 14 -25.76 16.10 -3.86
N SER A 15 -24.93 15.06 -3.98
CA SER A 15 -25.29 13.69 -3.61
C SER A 15 -25.75 13.69 -2.15
N ARG A 16 -26.91 13.08 -1.86
CA ARG A 16 -27.42 12.93 -0.49
C ARG A 16 -26.30 12.39 0.41
N PRO A 17 -26.15 12.91 1.65
CA PRO A 17 -25.13 12.42 2.55
C PRO A 17 -25.28 10.90 2.71
N PRO A 18 -24.20 10.12 2.56
CA PRO A 18 -24.28 8.67 2.69
C PRO A 18 -24.88 8.33 4.06
N ALA A 19 -25.78 7.35 4.07
CA ALA A 19 -26.38 6.85 5.30
C ALA A 19 -25.28 6.58 6.34
N TRP A 20 -25.55 6.83 7.62
CA TRP A 20 -24.57 6.67 8.71
C TRP A 20 -23.84 5.31 8.66
N ARG A 21 -24.54 4.24 8.25
CA ARG A 21 -23.98 2.90 8.06
C ARG A 21 -22.86 2.88 7.02
N ALA A 22 -23.04 3.55 5.88
CA ALA A 22 -22.02 3.63 4.84
C ALA A 22 -20.78 4.39 5.31
N ARG A 23 -20.96 5.46 6.10
CA ARG A 23 -19.84 6.20 6.72
C ARG A 23 -19.09 5.37 7.74
N LEU A 24 -19.80 4.59 8.55
CA LEU A 24 -19.20 3.66 9.52
C LEU A 24 -18.41 2.56 8.80
N VAL A 25 -18.98 1.94 7.77
CA VAL A 25 -18.29 0.92 6.97
C VAL A 25 -17.04 1.51 6.32
N GLU A 26 -17.14 2.68 5.70
CA GLU A 26 -15.97 3.36 5.13
C GLU A 26 -14.92 3.65 6.22
N PHE A 27 -15.31 4.16 7.39
CA PHE A 27 -14.39 4.39 8.51
C PHE A 27 -13.64 3.13 8.92
N LEU A 28 -14.35 2.01 9.08
CA LEU A 28 -13.74 0.73 9.46
C LEU A 28 -12.76 0.23 8.40
N LEU A 29 -13.14 0.30 7.11
CA LEU A 29 -12.31 -0.12 5.98
C LEU A 29 -11.07 0.76 5.79
N VAL A 30 -11.15 2.06 6.11
CA VAL A 30 -10.03 3.00 5.94
C VAL A 30 -9.13 3.12 7.17
N GLY A 31 -9.25 2.20 8.12
CA GLY A 31 -8.33 2.05 9.26
C GLY A 31 -9.00 2.12 10.63
N GLY A 32 -10.25 2.56 10.72
CA GLY A 32 -10.99 2.69 11.98
C GLY A 32 -11.14 1.39 12.77
N ALA A 33 -11.14 0.24 12.09
CA ALA A 33 -11.14 -1.08 12.75
C ALA A 33 -9.97 -1.27 13.73
N THR A 34 -8.83 -0.60 13.48
CA THR A 34 -7.65 -0.59 14.37
C THR A 34 -7.99 -0.19 15.80
N LEU A 35 -8.91 0.77 15.98
CA LEU A 35 -9.28 1.26 17.31
C LEU A 35 -10.01 0.21 18.15
N ALA A 36 -10.67 -0.76 17.50
CA ALA A 36 -11.25 -1.91 18.18
C ALA A 36 -10.24 -3.06 18.34
N LEU A 37 -9.36 -3.25 17.36
CA LEU A 37 -8.38 -4.35 17.36
C LEU A 37 -7.32 -4.20 18.44
N PHE A 38 -6.86 -2.99 18.79
CA PHE A 38 -5.90 -2.80 19.89
C PHE A 38 -6.45 -3.28 21.24
N PRO A 39 -7.64 -2.83 21.70
CA PRO A 39 -8.25 -3.38 22.91
C PRO A 39 -8.48 -4.90 22.86
N LEU A 40 -8.89 -5.44 21.70
CA LEU A 40 -9.08 -6.88 21.54
C LEU A 40 -7.77 -7.66 21.63
N ALA A 41 -6.70 -7.16 21.02
CA ALA A 41 -5.35 -7.74 21.14
C ALA A 41 -4.88 -7.72 22.59
N TRP A 42 -5.10 -6.61 23.30
CA TRP A 42 -4.77 -6.51 24.73
C TRP A 42 -5.57 -7.50 25.58
N LEU A 43 -6.89 -7.62 25.35
CA LEU A 43 -7.76 -8.58 26.05
C LEU A 43 -7.33 -10.03 25.78
N LEU A 44 -7.00 -10.35 24.52
CA LEU A 44 -6.53 -11.68 24.14
C LEU A 44 -5.22 -12.04 24.88
N ARG A 45 -4.23 -11.14 24.87
CA ARG A 45 -2.98 -11.33 25.62
C ARG A 45 -3.21 -11.51 27.12
N ARG A 46 -4.16 -10.77 27.69
CA ARG A 46 -4.55 -10.90 29.10
C ARG A 46 -5.23 -12.22 29.41
N ALA A 47 -6.02 -12.75 28.49
CA ALA A 47 -6.80 -13.97 28.69
C ALA A 47 -5.97 -15.25 28.53
N VAL A 48 -5.09 -15.32 27.52
CA VAL A 48 -4.37 -16.56 27.17
C VAL A 48 -2.85 -16.46 27.23
N GLY A 49 -2.29 -15.30 27.58
CA GLY A 49 -0.85 -15.03 27.54
C GLY A 49 -0.37 -14.55 26.17
N LEU A 50 0.86 -14.02 26.12
CA LEU A 50 1.42 -13.46 24.89
C LEU A 50 1.75 -14.54 23.86
N ASP A 51 2.51 -15.57 24.22
CA ASP A 51 3.00 -16.55 23.24
C ASP A 51 1.86 -17.31 22.54
N PRO A 52 0.82 -17.81 23.25
CA PRO A 52 -0.32 -18.44 22.59
C PRO A 52 -1.11 -17.46 21.71
N ALA A 53 -1.25 -16.21 22.14
CA ALA A 53 -1.93 -15.18 21.36
C ALA A 53 -1.16 -14.83 20.10
N GLU A 54 0.18 -14.73 20.18
CA GLU A 54 1.06 -14.45 19.04
C GLU A 54 1.05 -15.60 18.03
N LEU A 55 1.10 -16.84 18.50
CA LEU A 55 0.95 -18.00 17.63
C LEU A 55 -0.41 -18.00 16.93
N ALA A 56 -1.51 -17.80 17.67
CA ALA A 56 -2.85 -17.81 17.12
C ALA A 56 -3.08 -16.69 16.10
N VAL A 57 -2.70 -15.45 16.44
CA VAL A 57 -2.85 -14.29 15.56
C VAL A 57 -1.91 -14.38 14.37
N GLY A 58 -0.66 -14.77 14.57
CA GLY A 58 0.32 -14.97 13.51
C GLY A 58 -0.14 -16.02 12.50
N PHE A 59 -0.62 -17.17 12.97
CA PHE A 59 -1.17 -18.23 12.11
C PHE A 59 -2.42 -17.75 11.37
N LEU A 60 -3.38 -17.13 12.07
CA LEU A 60 -4.60 -16.60 11.48
C LEU A 60 -4.29 -15.58 10.37
N THR A 61 -3.42 -14.61 10.65
CA THR A 61 -3.07 -13.54 9.71
C THR A 61 -2.25 -14.08 8.53
N PHE A 62 -1.37 -15.05 8.74
CA PHE A 62 -0.63 -15.73 7.67
C PHE A 62 -1.56 -16.43 6.67
N HIS A 63 -2.61 -17.09 7.16
CA HIS A 63 -3.61 -17.70 6.28
C HIS A 63 -4.57 -16.67 5.68
N ALA A 64 -5.02 -15.69 6.46
CA ALA A 64 -5.86 -14.60 5.98
C ALA A 64 -5.16 -13.77 4.87
N ALA A 65 -3.82 -13.70 4.87
CA ALA A 65 -3.05 -13.05 3.81
C ALA A 65 -3.40 -13.60 2.42
N SER A 66 -3.74 -14.88 2.28
CA SER A 66 -4.16 -15.48 0.99
C SER A 66 -5.45 -14.91 0.42
N LEU A 67 -6.30 -14.33 1.25
CA LEU A 67 -7.59 -13.78 0.88
C LEU A 67 -7.61 -12.24 0.87
N ILE A 68 -6.59 -11.60 1.43
CA ILE A 68 -6.55 -10.16 1.63
C ILE A 68 -5.29 -9.55 1.02
N ASN A 69 -4.11 -9.96 1.49
CA ASN A 69 -2.82 -9.41 1.05
C ASN A 69 -2.42 -9.87 -0.35
N ASP A 70 -2.43 -11.18 -0.59
CA ASP A 70 -2.02 -11.75 -1.89
C ASP A 70 -2.92 -11.20 -3.03
N PRO A 71 -4.26 -11.12 -2.87
CA PRO A 71 -5.13 -10.49 -3.86
C PRO A 71 -4.94 -8.98 -3.99
N HIS A 72 -4.57 -8.27 -2.91
CA HIS A 72 -4.24 -6.85 -2.95
C HIS A 72 -3.06 -6.59 -3.89
N PHE A 73 -1.97 -7.36 -3.78
CA PHE A 73 -0.86 -7.26 -4.73
C PHE A 73 -1.30 -7.66 -6.13
N ALA A 74 -1.97 -8.80 -6.28
CA ALA A 74 -2.36 -9.32 -7.59
C ALA A 74 -3.29 -8.37 -8.36
N VAL A 75 -4.25 -7.75 -7.68
CA VAL A 75 -5.17 -6.82 -8.34
C VAL A 75 -4.42 -5.62 -8.91
N THR A 76 -3.35 -5.15 -8.27
CA THR A 76 -2.49 -4.09 -8.83
C THR A 76 -1.92 -4.48 -10.20
N TYR A 77 -1.45 -5.71 -10.36
CA TYR A 77 -0.96 -6.20 -11.66
C TYR A 77 -2.08 -6.22 -12.70
N LEU A 78 -3.26 -6.74 -12.32
CA LEU A 78 -4.43 -6.75 -13.19
C LEU A 78 -4.85 -5.33 -13.61
N LEU A 79 -4.76 -4.35 -12.70
CA LEU A 79 -5.07 -2.95 -12.98
C LEU A 79 -4.01 -2.26 -13.83
N PHE A 80 -2.75 -2.54 -13.58
CA PHE A 80 -1.63 -1.86 -14.20
C PHE A 80 -1.44 -2.32 -15.65
N TYR A 81 -1.44 -3.64 -15.86
CA TYR A 81 -1.21 -4.25 -17.16
C TYR A 81 -2.49 -4.38 -18.01
N LYS A 82 -3.66 -3.95 -17.51
CA LYS A 82 -4.85 -3.78 -18.38
C LYS A 82 -4.49 -2.83 -19.52
N ASP A 83 -4.82 -3.24 -20.75
CA ASP A 83 -4.56 -2.46 -21.96
C ASP A 83 -3.10 -2.00 -22.11
N ALA A 84 -2.11 -2.81 -21.68
CA ALA A 84 -0.70 -2.41 -21.61
C ALA A 84 -0.15 -1.82 -22.92
N ARG A 85 -0.49 -2.43 -24.07
CA ARG A 85 -0.10 -1.92 -25.39
C ARG A 85 -0.62 -0.51 -25.63
N ARG A 86 -1.88 -0.24 -25.28
CA ARG A 86 -2.53 1.08 -25.45
C ARG A 86 -1.91 2.11 -24.52
N ARG A 87 -1.57 1.74 -23.28
CA ARG A 87 -0.93 2.64 -22.31
C ARG A 87 0.53 2.94 -22.62
N ALA A 88 1.28 1.97 -23.13
CA ALA A 88 2.68 2.13 -23.47
C ALA A 88 2.89 2.86 -24.81
N LEU A 89 2.04 2.60 -25.82
CA LEU A 89 2.24 3.09 -27.18
C LEU A 89 1.18 4.10 -27.65
N GLY A 90 0.00 4.13 -27.02
CA GLY A 90 -1.13 4.97 -27.42
C GLY A 90 -1.07 6.40 -26.86
N GLY A 91 -1.97 7.26 -27.34
CA GLY A 91 -2.02 8.70 -27.01
C GLY A 91 -2.71 9.07 -25.69
N GLU A 92 -3.28 8.12 -24.95
CA GLU A 92 -4.14 8.39 -23.78
C GLU A 92 -3.38 8.97 -22.57
N LEU A 93 -2.13 8.55 -22.38
CA LEU A 93 -1.28 9.04 -21.30
C LEU A 93 -0.40 10.17 -21.80
N ALA A 94 -0.38 11.27 -21.02
CA ALA A 94 0.58 12.35 -21.19
C ALA A 94 2.02 11.81 -21.16
N PRO A 95 2.99 12.44 -21.88
CA PRO A 95 4.33 11.89 -22.06
C PRO A 95 5.04 11.49 -20.76
N VAL A 96 4.95 12.33 -19.74
CA VAL A 96 5.57 12.07 -18.42
C VAL A 96 4.90 10.88 -17.72
N GLN A 97 3.57 10.76 -17.81
CA GLN A 97 2.84 9.63 -17.21
C GLN A 97 3.14 8.32 -17.96
N ARG A 98 3.30 8.38 -19.28
CA ARG A 98 3.72 7.24 -20.10
C ARG A 98 5.14 6.79 -19.79
N ALA A 99 6.08 7.72 -19.63
CA ALA A 99 7.45 7.42 -19.22
C ALA A 99 7.47 6.71 -17.86
N ARG A 100 6.67 7.16 -16.89
CA ARG A 100 6.50 6.47 -15.60
C ARG A 100 5.89 5.08 -15.76
N TYR A 101 4.90 4.93 -16.64
CA TYR A 101 4.29 3.64 -16.94
C TYR A 101 5.33 2.64 -17.50
N ILE A 102 6.15 3.07 -18.46
CA ILE A 102 7.22 2.24 -19.04
C ILE A 102 8.29 1.91 -17.99
N ALA A 103 8.71 2.90 -17.21
CA ALA A 103 9.69 2.69 -16.15
C ALA A 103 9.18 1.66 -15.12
N ALA A 104 7.97 1.87 -14.58
CA ALA A 104 7.38 0.98 -13.59
C ALA A 104 6.99 -0.39 -14.15
N GLY A 105 6.54 -0.45 -15.41
CA GLY A 105 5.99 -1.66 -16.04
C GLY A 105 6.99 -2.52 -16.81
N LEU A 106 8.19 -2.01 -17.07
CA LEU A 106 9.20 -2.72 -17.84
C LEU A 106 10.57 -2.61 -17.20
N LEU A 107 11.08 -1.39 -17.01
CA LEU A 107 12.46 -1.20 -16.56
C LEU A 107 12.69 -1.69 -15.13
N VAL A 108 11.79 -1.32 -14.21
CA VAL A 108 11.83 -1.74 -12.81
C VAL A 108 11.74 -3.26 -12.67
N PRO A 109 10.72 -3.97 -13.20
CA PRO A 109 10.66 -5.42 -13.06
C PRO A 109 11.84 -6.13 -13.73
N LEU A 110 12.36 -5.65 -14.87
CA LEU A 110 13.57 -6.23 -15.46
C LEU A 110 14.79 -6.09 -14.54
N ALA A 111 14.99 -4.91 -13.94
CA ALA A 111 16.08 -4.68 -12.99
C ALA A 111 15.95 -5.54 -11.73
N LEU A 112 14.74 -5.65 -11.17
CA LEU A 112 14.48 -6.49 -9.99
C LEU A 112 14.67 -7.97 -10.31
N PHE A 113 14.27 -8.43 -11.50
CA PHE A 113 14.45 -9.80 -11.94
C PHE A 113 15.93 -10.13 -12.14
N ALA A 114 16.70 -9.25 -12.78
CA ALA A 114 18.14 -9.39 -12.91
C ALA A 114 18.85 -9.43 -11.54
N TRP A 115 18.44 -8.57 -10.60
CA TRP A 115 18.98 -8.58 -9.23
C TRP A 115 18.66 -9.90 -8.52
N ALA A 116 17.40 -10.37 -8.55
CA ALA A 116 17.01 -11.63 -7.94
C ALA A 116 17.77 -12.83 -8.52
N ILE A 117 17.87 -12.92 -9.86
CA ILE A 117 18.65 -13.98 -10.53
C ILE A 117 20.10 -13.93 -10.10
N ALA A 118 20.73 -12.75 -10.09
CA ALA A 118 22.12 -12.62 -9.68
C ALA A 118 22.31 -13.07 -8.22
N ALA A 119 21.42 -12.68 -7.30
CA ALA A 119 21.47 -13.11 -5.91
C ALA A 119 21.36 -14.64 -5.76
N LEU A 120 20.40 -15.26 -6.46
CA LEU A 120 20.15 -16.70 -6.43
C LEU A 120 21.29 -17.50 -7.08
N ALA A 121 21.76 -17.06 -8.26
CA ALA A 121 22.83 -17.72 -8.99
C ALA A 121 24.19 -17.66 -8.27
N THR A 122 24.42 -16.62 -7.45
CA THR A 122 25.66 -16.45 -6.68
C THR A 122 25.57 -16.93 -5.23
N GLY A 123 24.40 -17.38 -4.76
CA GLY A 123 24.23 -17.78 -3.37
C GLY A 123 24.31 -16.65 -2.34
N SER A 124 24.17 -15.39 -2.77
CA SER A 124 24.45 -14.24 -1.91
C SER A 124 23.24 -13.80 -1.08
N ALA A 125 23.17 -14.27 0.18
CA ALA A 125 22.17 -13.81 1.14
C ALA A 125 22.27 -12.32 1.43
N ARG A 126 23.47 -11.73 1.37
CA ARG A 126 23.66 -10.28 1.48
C ARG A 126 22.94 -9.54 0.35
N THR A 127 23.09 -10.01 -0.90
CA THR A 127 22.47 -9.37 -2.07
C THR A 127 20.95 -9.47 -2.01
N LEU A 128 20.42 -10.62 -1.59
CA LEU A 128 18.98 -10.80 -1.36
C LEU A 128 18.47 -10.01 -0.16
N GLY A 129 19.26 -9.94 0.91
CA GLY A 129 19.04 -9.11 2.11
C GLY A 129 18.93 -7.62 1.79
N PHE A 130 19.72 -7.10 0.85
CA PHE A 130 19.56 -5.72 0.37
C PHE A 130 18.23 -5.51 -0.35
N MET A 131 17.73 -6.49 -1.11
CA MET A 131 16.39 -6.41 -1.69
C MET A 131 15.32 -6.40 -0.59
N ILE A 132 15.45 -7.24 0.43
CA ILE A 132 14.52 -7.30 1.57
C ILE A 132 14.50 -5.95 2.33
N GLN A 133 15.66 -5.35 2.58
CA GLN A 133 15.73 -4.04 3.25
C GLN A 133 15.12 -2.93 2.40
N LEU A 134 15.36 -2.93 1.08
CA LEU A 134 14.70 -2.00 0.17
C LEU A 134 13.18 -2.18 0.19
N MET A 135 12.69 -3.42 0.24
CA MET A 135 11.26 -3.70 0.40
C MET A 135 10.70 -3.05 1.67
N PHE A 136 11.29 -3.31 2.84
CA PHE A 136 10.79 -2.73 4.10
C PHE A 136 10.85 -1.20 4.11
N PHE A 137 11.91 -0.60 3.57
CA PHE A 137 12.02 0.84 3.39
C PHE A 137 10.87 1.41 2.55
N LEU A 138 10.54 0.77 1.43
CA LEU A 138 9.46 1.19 0.54
C LEU A 138 8.06 0.89 1.07
N VAL A 139 7.88 -0.17 1.87
CA VAL A 139 6.59 -0.51 2.51
C VAL A 139 6.13 0.62 3.44
N GLY A 140 7.02 1.12 4.31
CA GLY A 140 6.67 2.25 5.18
C GLY A 140 6.30 3.52 4.40
N TRP A 141 7.04 3.81 3.32
CA TRP A 141 6.74 4.96 2.44
C TRP A 141 5.39 4.79 1.75
N HIS A 142 5.10 3.57 1.32
CA HIS A 142 3.87 3.22 0.63
C HIS A 142 2.66 3.43 1.55
N TYR A 143 2.75 2.97 2.80
CA TYR A 143 1.67 3.12 3.79
C TYR A 143 1.30 4.58 4.02
N VAL A 144 2.30 5.43 4.32
CA VAL A 144 2.01 6.85 4.59
C VAL A 144 1.42 7.57 3.36
N LYS A 145 1.83 7.19 2.15
CA LYS A 145 1.22 7.75 0.92
C LYS A 145 -0.17 7.23 0.64
N GLN A 146 -0.49 6.00 1.02
CA GLN A 146 -1.87 5.50 0.99
C GLN A 146 -2.74 6.27 1.99
N GLY A 147 -2.24 6.52 3.20
CA GLY A 147 -2.89 7.39 4.19
C GLY A 147 -3.18 8.79 3.66
N PHE A 148 -2.22 9.39 2.94
CA PHE A 148 -2.44 10.66 2.23
C PHE A 148 -3.53 10.58 1.16
N GLY A 149 -3.55 9.49 0.39
CA GLY A 149 -4.60 9.20 -0.60
C GLY A 149 -5.99 9.11 0.04
N ILE A 150 -6.11 8.38 1.15
CA ILE A 150 -7.33 8.26 1.97
C ILE A 150 -7.83 9.65 2.37
N LEU A 151 -6.97 10.46 2.98
CA LEU A 151 -7.34 11.80 3.41
C LEU A 151 -7.84 12.63 2.25
N THR A 152 -7.09 12.69 1.16
CA THR A 152 -7.34 13.64 0.08
C THR A 152 -8.51 13.24 -0.81
N VAL A 153 -8.65 11.97 -1.16
CA VAL A 153 -9.71 11.48 -2.06
C VAL A 153 -11.05 11.48 -1.35
N LEU A 154 -11.15 10.89 -0.15
CA LEU A 154 -12.44 10.81 0.55
C LEU A 154 -12.90 12.17 1.07
N SER A 155 -11.98 13.07 1.44
CA SER A 155 -12.33 14.46 1.71
C SER A 155 -12.89 15.14 0.46
N ALA A 156 -12.27 14.94 -0.70
CA ALA A 156 -12.73 15.54 -1.95
C ALA A 156 -14.12 15.03 -2.37
N ARG A 157 -14.41 13.74 -2.17
CA ARG A 157 -15.76 13.15 -2.35
C ARG A 157 -16.82 13.79 -1.46
N ARG A 158 -16.41 14.42 -0.36
CA ARG A 158 -17.29 15.10 0.61
C ARG A 158 -17.21 16.62 0.49
N GLY A 159 -16.75 17.13 -0.66
CA GLY A 159 -16.66 18.57 -0.92
C GLY A 159 -15.60 19.31 -0.09
N TYR A 160 -14.62 18.60 0.47
CA TYR A 160 -13.48 19.19 1.18
C TYR A 160 -12.20 19.02 0.35
N ARG A 161 -11.70 20.11 -0.21
CA ARG A 161 -10.47 20.13 -1.02
C ARG A 161 -9.35 20.84 -0.28
N PHE A 162 -8.19 20.19 -0.22
CA PHE A 162 -6.98 20.75 0.35
C PHE A 162 -6.30 21.71 -0.65
N SER A 163 -5.88 22.87 -0.17
CA SER A 163 -5.04 23.79 -0.94
C SER A 163 -3.63 23.22 -1.14
N PRO A 164 -2.83 23.74 -2.10
CA PRO A 164 -1.48 23.25 -2.34
C PRO A 164 -0.57 23.26 -1.10
N THR A 165 -0.69 24.29 -0.26
CA THR A 165 0.11 24.40 0.97
C THR A 165 -0.29 23.37 2.02
N GLU A 166 -1.60 23.11 2.16
CA GLU A 166 -2.09 22.10 3.10
C GLU A 166 -1.69 20.70 2.65
N ARG A 167 -1.80 20.41 1.35
CA ARG A 167 -1.32 19.15 0.78
C ARG A 167 0.16 18.94 1.05
N ARG A 168 0.98 19.99 0.92
CA ARG A 168 2.42 19.92 1.25
C ARG A 168 2.66 19.65 2.73
N ALA A 169 1.92 20.29 3.63
CA ALA A 169 2.04 20.04 5.07
C ALA A 169 1.68 18.59 5.44
N VAL A 170 0.58 18.06 4.89
CA VAL A 170 0.19 16.66 5.10
C VAL A 170 1.25 15.71 4.53
N LEU A 171 1.75 15.95 3.30
CA LEU A 171 2.81 15.13 2.69
C LEU A 171 4.12 15.19 3.47
N ALA A 172 4.50 16.37 3.96
CA ALA A 172 5.68 16.53 4.81
C ALA A 172 5.54 15.69 6.09
N HIS A 173 4.35 15.69 6.71
CA HIS A 173 4.07 14.85 7.87
C HIS A 173 4.11 13.35 7.54
N CYS A 174 3.61 12.93 6.37
CA CYS A 174 3.73 11.55 5.90
C CYS A 174 5.19 11.12 5.81
N PHE A 175 6.02 11.91 5.10
CA PHE A 175 7.41 11.56 4.86
C PHE A 175 8.26 11.67 6.12
N ALA A 176 8.00 12.62 7.00
CA ALA A 176 8.67 12.70 8.29
C ALA A 176 8.31 11.51 9.19
N GLY A 177 7.03 11.11 9.22
CA GLY A 177 6.58 9.92 9.95
C GLY A 177 7.20 8.63 9.42
N TRP A 178 7.27 8.47 8.10
CA TRP A 178 7.98 7.34 7.48
C TRP A 178 9.48 7.35 7.78
N ALA A 179 10.16 8.49 7.63
CA ALA A 179 11.59 8.59 7.88
C ALA A 179 11.92 8.26 9.34
N TYR A 180 11.10 8.74 10.29
CA TYR A 180 11.26 8.40 11.70
C TYR A 180 10.96 6.93 11.99
N ALA A 181 9.88 6.37 11.42
CA ALA A 181 9.55 4.95 11.59
C ALA A 181 10.62 4.02 11.00
N TRP A 182 11.30 4.42 9.94
CA TRP A 182 12.43 3.67 9.41
C TRP A 182 13.65 3.79 10.32
N ALA A 183 13.92 4.97 10.87
CA ALA A 183 15.08 5.22 11.72
C ALA A 183 14.93 4.70 13.16
N SER A 184 13.71 4.43 13.63
CA SER A 184 13.39 4.10 15.03
C SER A 184 12.79 2.69 15.16
N PRO A 185 13.31 1.84 16.06
CA PRO A 185 14.50 2.08 16.87
C PRO A 185 15.78 2.09 16.01
N ALA A 186 16.83 2.80 16.46
CA ALA A 186 18.12 2.77 15.78
C ALA A 186 18.63 1.31 15.63
N ASP A 187 18.93 0.89 14.40
CA ASP A 187 19.50 -0.42 14.12
C ASP A 187 21.04 -0.30 14.06
N PRO A 188 21.79 -0.95 14.95
CA PRO A 188 23.26 -0.93 14.89
C PRO A 188 23.85 -1.78 13.75
N GLY A 189 23.01 -2.44 12.94
CA GLY A 189 23.43 -3.43 11.97
C GLY A 189 23.59 -4.78 12.67
N ARG A 190 22.59 -5.65 12.52
CA ARG A 190 22.55 -6.95 13.20
C ARG A 190 22.13 -8.05 12.25
N GLU A 191 22.41 -9.29 12.64
CA GLU A 191 21.87 -10.44 11.94
C GLU A 191 20.35 -10.51 12.15
N VAL A 192 19.63 -10.66 11.04
CA VAL A 192 18.18 -10.82 10.99
C VAL A 192 17.81 -11.96 10.05
N ALA A 193 16.70 -12.63 10.34
CA ALA A 193 16.15 -13.68 9.51
C ALA A 193 14.78 -13.22 8.98
N GLU A 194 14.67 -13.08 7.65
CA GLU A 194 13.44 -12.64 7.00
C GLU A 194 13.13 -13.53 5.81
N LYS A 195 11.90 -14.05 5.76
CA LYS A 195 11.42 -14.92 4.66
C LYS A 195 12.36 -16.11 4.37
N GLY A 196 12.97 -16.66 5.43
CA GLY A 196 13.91 -17.77 5.33
C GLY A 196 15.35 -17.39 4.97
N VAL A 197 15.66 -16.10 4.78
CA VAL A 197 17.01 -15.60 4.45
C VAL A 197 17.63 -14.94 5.68
N VAL A 198 18.85 -15.34 6.03
CA VAL A 198 19.63 -14.74 7.14
C VAL A 198 20.64 -13.76 6.57
N TYR A 199 20.61 -12.50 6.99
CA TYR A 199 21.53 -11.47 6.52
C TYR A 199 21.79 -10.40 7.59
N THR A 200 22.85 -9.60 7.41
CA THR A 200 23.15 -8.45 8.27
C THR A 200 22.43 -7.19 7.78
N SER A 201 21.62 -6.57 8.65
CA SER A 201 20.94 -5.31 8.35
C SER A 201 21.92 -4.13 8.19
N LEU A 202 21.46 -3.09 7.48
CA LEU A 202 22.21 -1.85 7.32
C LEU A 202 22.13 -1.05 8.63
N ALA A 203 23.29 -0.75 9.20
CA ALA A 203 23.36 0.08 10.39
C ALA A 203 22.85 1.50 10.09
N HIS A 204 22.00 2.03 10.97
CA HIS A 204 21.59 3.43 10.94
C HIS A 204 22.73 4.32 11.43
N PRO A 205 23.02 5.44 10.73
CA PRO A 205 24.04 6.37 11.18
C PRO A 205 23.64 7.02 12.52
N PRO A 206 24.62 7.35 13.39
CA PRO A 206 24.36 8.03 14.65
C PRO A 206 23.56 9.33 14.44
N GLY A 207 22.55 9.53 15.29
CA GLY A 207 21.71 10.74 15.24
C GLY A 207 20.59 10.73 14.19
N LEU A 208 20.49 9.72 13.32
CA LEU A 208 19.41 9.62 12.33
C LEU A 208 18.03 9.58 13.02
N GLU A 209 17.88 8.74 14.05
CA GLU A 209 16.64 8.62 14.81
C GLU A 209 16.23 9.96 15.44
N LEU A 210 17.19 10.67 16.05
CA LEU A 210 16.94 11.99 16.65
C LEU A 210 16.54 13.03 15.60
N ALA A 211 17.29 13.12 14.49
CA ALA A 211 17.03 14.09 13.44
C ALA A 211 15.66 13.88 12.78
N THR A 212 15.32 12.62 12.47
CA THR A 212 14.01 12.27 11.90
C THR A 212 12.89 12.44 12.92
N GLY A 213 13.12 12.18 14.21
CA GLY A 213 12.18 12.44 15.30
C GLY A 213 11.87 13.93 15.46
N ILE A 214 12.88 14.80 15.40
CA ILE A 214 12.70 16.27 15.41
C ILE A 214 11.88 16.70 14.19
N ALA A 215 12.23 16.21 12.99
CA ALA A 215 11.49 16.52 11.77
C ALA A 215 10.02 16.05 11.86
N PHE A 216 9.79 14.87 12.42
CA PHE A 216 8.45 14.33 12.65
C PHE A 216 7.64 15.20 13.62
N GLY A 217 8.21 15.56 14.77
CA GLY A 217 7.58 16.47 15.74
C GLY A 217 7.25 17.85 15.14
N ALA A 218 8.20 18.45 14.41
CA ALA A 218 7.99 19.73 13.73
C ALA A 218 6.88 19.64 12.66
N SER A 219 6.85 18.55 11.89
CA SER A 219 5.81 18.32 10.88
C SER A 219 4.42 18.11 11.50
N ALA A 220 4.33 17.51 12.68
CA ALA A 220 3.09 17.36 13.42
C ALA A 220 2.54 18.72 13.87
N LEU A 221 3.40 19.59 14.40
CA LEU A 221 3.04 20.97 14.74
C LEU A 221 2.58 21.76 13.51
N ALA A 222 3.27 21.61 12.37
CA ALA A 222 2.88 22.24 11.11
C ALA A 222 1.51 21.74 10.61
N LEU A 223 1.22 20.44 10.73
CA LEU A 223 -0.09 19.87 10.41
C LEU A 223 -1.19 20.45 11.30
N LEU A 224 -0.98 20.49 12.62
CA LEU A 224 -1.91 21.08 13.57
C LEU A 224 -2.15 22.56 13.28
N TRP A 225 -1.10 23.31 12.99
CA TRP A 225 -1.21 24.73 12.60
C TRP A 225 -2.05 24.91 11.35
N VAL A 226 -1.84 24.08 10.31
CA VAL A 226 -2.64 24.13 9.08
C VAL A 226 -4.12 23.85 9.36
N LEU A 227 -4.43 22.81 10.14
CA LEU A 227 -5.81 22.46 10.51
C LEU A 227 -6.46 23.56 11.35
N ALA A 228 -5.74 24.12 12.32
CA ALA A 228 -6.21 25.21 13.16
C ALA A 228 -6.45 26.49 12.36
N ARG A 229 -5.54 26.84 11.44
CA ARG A 229 -5.69 28.01 10.56
C ARG A 229 -6.94 27.87 9.69
N ARG A 230 -7.15 26.69 9.11
CA ARG A 230 -8.34 26.41 8.28
C ARG A 230 -9.62 26.45 9.10
N TRP A 231 -9.63 25.87 10.29
CA TRP A 231 -10.78 25.96 11.18
C TRP A 231 -11.09 27.41 11.59
N ARG A 232 -10.08 28.23 11.88
CA ARG A 232 -10.28 29.65 12.21
C ARG A 232 -10.86 30.44 11.04
N ALA A 233 -10.38 30.19 9.82
CA ALA A 233 -10.80 30.92 8.62
C ALA A 233 -12.16 30.47 8.07
N GLU A 234 -12.40 29.16 8.00
CA GLU A 234 -13.57 28.59 7.29
C GLU A 234 -14.56 27.90 8.23
N ARG A 235 -14.24 27.73 9.53
CA ARG A 235 -15.00 26.91 10.50
C ARG A 235 -15.23 25.48 10.02
N ARG A 236 -14.34 24.98 9.14
CA ARG A 236 -14.42 23.65 8.53
C ARG A 236 -13.11 22.88 8.75
N LEU A 237 -13.25 21.66 9.26
CA LEU A 237 -12.17 20.68 9.32
C LEU A 237 -12.36 19.63 8.21
N PRO A 238 -11.29 18.89 7.84
CA PRO A 238 -11.46 17.69 7.04
C PRO A 238 -12.47 16.74 7.70
N PRO A 239 -13.24 15.97 6.92
CA PRO A 239 -14.14 14.99 7.49
C PRO A 239 -13.39 14.02 8.41
N LEU A 240 -13.99 13.71 9.57
CA LEU A 240 -13.30 13.02 10.65
C LEU A 240 -12.84 11.61 10.27
N GLU A 241 -13.64 10.87 9.48
CA GLU A 241 -13.32 9.50 9.10
C GLU A 241 -12.04 9.40 8.25
N PRO A 242 -11.87 10.15 7.13
CA PRO A 242 -10.63 10.12 6.39
C PRO A 242 -9.45 10.76 7.15
N LEU A 243 -9.68 11.73 8.03
CA LEU A 243 -8.65 12.25 8.92
C LEU A 243 -8.16 11.18 9.90
N ALA A 244 -9.09 10.44 10.52
CA ALA A 244 -8.76 9.35 11.42
C ALA A 244 -8.03 8.22 10.69
N GLY A 245 -8.49 7.80 9.52
CA GLY A 245 -7.81 6.78 8.70
C GLY A 245 -6.37 7.18 8.36
N PHE A 246 -6.16 8.45 8.00
CA PHE A 246 -4.83 9.02 7.79
C PHE A 246 -3.95 8.98 9.05
N LEU A 247 -4.47 9.47 10.18
CA LEU A 247 -3.72 9.51 11.43
C LEU A 247 -3.39 8.10 11.93
N ILE A 248 -4.31 7.15 11.83
CA ILE A 248 -4.08 5.74 12.16
C ILE A 248 -2.96 5.17 11.29
N THR A 249 -2.97 5.43 9.98
CA THR A 249 -1.96 4.92 9.06
C THR A 249 -0.56 5.47 9.38
N VAL A 250 -0.44 6.77 9.66
CA VAL A 250 0.87 7.38 9.98
C VAL A 250 1.33 7.01 11.39
N TRP A 251 0.47 7.19 12.39
CA TRP A 251 0.86 7.08 13.79
C TRP A 251 0.83 5.64 14.29
N LEU A 252 -0.27 4.91 14.10
CA LEU A 252 -0.42 3.57 14.69
C LEU A 252 0.21 2.48 13.83
N TRP A 253 0.12 2.59 12.50
CA TRP A 253 0.59 1.53 11.61
C TRP A 253 2.03 1.71 11.13
N THR A 254 2.53 2.95 11.12
CA THR A 254 3.88 3.24 10.64
C THR A 254 4.80 3.54 11.81
N VAL A 255 4.60 4.67 12.51
CA VAL A 255 5.50 5.13 13.59
C VAL A 255 5.46 4.24 14.82
N TYR A 256 4.26 3.84 15.25
CA TYR A 256 4.04 3.09 16.48
C TYR A 256 3.51 1.68 16.21
N SER A 257 3.94 1.09 15.09
CA SER A 257 3.56 -0.28 14.68
C SER A 257 3.89 -1.33 15.75
N SER A 258 4.94 -1.09 16.54
CA SER A 258 5.42 -1.98 17.61
C SER A 258 4.74 -1.81 18.97
N LEU A 259 3.70 -0.95 19.10
CA LEU A 259 2.96 -0.78 20.36
C LEU A 259 2.35 -2.08 20.89
N ASP A 260 1.94 -2.96 19.99
CA ASP A 260 1.43 -4.29 20.32
C ASP A 260 1.97 -5.30 19.30
N ARG A 261 2.63 -6.35 19.80
CA ARG A 261 3.22 -7.42 18.97
C ARG A 261 2.19 -8.10 18.09
N LEU A 262 0.94 -8.24 18.54
CA LEU A 262 -0.12 -8.87 17.74
C LEU A 262 -0.55 -7.99 16.58
N MET A 263 -0.53 -6.66 16.77
CA MET A 263 -0.95 -5.71 15.74
C MET A 263 0.01 -5.67 14.55
N VAL A 264 1.31 -5.93 14.76
CA VAL A 264 2.31 -6.03 13.68
C VAL A 264 1.87 -7.01 12.59
N TYR A 265 1.27 -8.14 12.98
CA TYR A 265 0.77 -9.15 12.04
C TYR A 265 -0.52 -8.72 11.31
N MET A 266 -1.36 -7.90 11.96
CA MET A 266 -2.65 -7.47 11.40
C MET A 266 -2.52 -6.25 10.48
N ILE A 267 -1.54 -5.37 10.71
CA ILE A 267 -1.36 -4.13 9.96
C ILE A 267 -1.30 -4.36 8.44
N PRO A 268 -0.53 -5.34 7.90
CA PRO A 268 -0.53 -5.61 6.47
C PRO A 268 -1.91 -5.97 5.90
N ALA A 269 -2.72 -6.71 6.65
CA ALA A 269 -4.08 -7.05 6.23
C ALA A 269 -4.98 -5.81 6.24
N LEU A 270 -4.91 -4.98 7.27
CA LEU A 270 -5.66 -3.73 7.35
C LEU A 270 -5.29 -2.76 6.23
N HIS A 271 -4.00 -2.64 5.92
CA HIS A 271 -3.50 -1.86 4.77
C HIS A 271 -4.04 -2.38 3.44
N SER A 272 -4.06 -3.70 3.27
CA SER A 272 -4.61 -4.34 2.06
C SER A 272 -6.12 -4.10 1.92
N VAL A 273 -6.88 -4.14 3.02
CA VAL A 273 -8.31 -3.81 3.04
C VAL A 273 -8.56 -2.35 2.60
N GLN A 274 -7.76 -1.40 3.11
CA GLN A 274 -7.85 -0.01 2.67
C GLN A 274 -7.65 0.11 1.15
N TYR A 275 -6.64 -0.57 0.60
CA TYR A 275 -6.37 -0.55 -0.83
C TYR A 275 -7.52 -1.17 -1.64
N LEU A 276 -7.97 -2.36 -1.25
CA LEU A 276 -9.06 -3.07 -1.91
C LEU A 276 -10.35 -2.26 -1.90
N TYR A 277 -10.59 -1.45 -0.87
CA TYR A 277 -11.69 -0.49 -0.85
C TYR A 277 -11.58 0.56 -1.97
N PHE A 278 -10.40 1.12 -2.20
CA PHE A 278 -10.17 2.08 -3.28
C PHE A 278 -10.27 1.44 -4.67
N VAL A 279 -9.76 0.21 -4.81
CA VAL A 279 -9.94 -0.58 -6.03
C VAL A 279 -11.43 -0.83 -6.29
N TRP A 280 -12.19 -1.21 -5.26
CA TRP A 280 -13.63 -1.41 -5.36
C TRP A 280 -14.34 -0.11 -5.76
N LEU A 281 -14.03 1.04 -5.15
CA LEU A 281 -14.62 2.33 -5.53
C LEU A 281 -14.38 2.64 -7.01
N LEU A 282 -13.12 2.55 -7.45
CA LEU A 282 -12.72 2.82 -8.83
C LEU A 282 -13.45 1.87 -9.79
N LYS A 283 -13.38 0.56 -9.54
CA LYS A 283 -13.89 -0.46 -10.46
C LYS A 283 -15.39 -0.58 -10.46
N ARG A 284 -16.05 -0.34 -9.35
CA ARG A 284 -17.51 -0.27 -9.31
C ARG A 284 -18.01 0.89 -10.15
N ASN A 285 -17.38 2.07 -10.05
CA ASN A 285 -17.80 3.23 -10.83
C ASN A 285 -17.49 3.09 -12.33
N GLU A 286 -16.32 2.55 -12.68
CA GLU A 286 -15.98 2.20 -14.08
C GLU A 286 -16.94 1.13 -14.65
N ALA A 287 -17.31 0.13 -13.84
CA ALA A 287 -18.24 -0.91 -14.27
C ALA A 287 -19.66 -0.39 -14.47
N ARG A 288 -20.14 0.49 -13.56
CA ARG A 288 -21.46 1.12 -13.67
C ARG A 288 -21.60 2.02 -14.88
N GLU A 289 -20.58 2.82 -15.20
CA GLU A 289 -20.61 3.66 -16.41
C GLU A 289 -20.73 2.77 -17.65
N ALA A 290 -19.97 1.69 -17.71
CA ALA A 290 -20.00 0.78 -18.86
C ALA A 290 -21.28 -0.06 -18.95
N GLU A 291 -21.90 -0.43 -17.82
CA GLU A 291 -23.20 -1.12 -17.77
C GLU A 291 -24.35 -0.20 -18.21
N GLY A 292 -24.22 1.11 -17.99
CA GLY A 292 -25.18 2.11 -18.43
C GLY A 292 -25.16 2.39 -19.93
N PRO A 293 -26.12 3.21 -20.41
CA PRO A 293 -26.08 3.76 -21.76
C PRO A 293 -24.81 4.59 -22.00
N PRO A 294 -24.21 4.57 -23.21
CA PRO A 294 -24.67 3.86 -24.41
C PRO A 294 -24.12 2.44 -24.58
N SER A 295 -23.20 1.99 -23.72
CA SER A 295 -22.43 0.76 -23.95
C SER A 295 -23.13 -0.53 -23.51
N PHE A 296 -24.06 -0.47 -22.54
CA PHE A 296 -24.84 -1.63 -22.05
C PHE A 296 -24.00 -2.89 -21.82
N GLY A 297 -22.83 -2.71 -21.19
CA GLY A 297 -21.85 -3.76 -20.97
C GLY A 297 -22.27 -4.81 -19.94
N LYS A 298 -21.34 -5.72 -19.61
CA LYS A 298 -21.58 -6.78 -18.61
C LYS A 298 -22.00 -6.19 -17.24
N PRO A 299 -22.86 -6.90 -16.48
CA PRO A 299 -23.29 -6.46 -15.16
C PRO A 299 -22.13 -6.12 -14.23
N THR A 300 -22.27 -5.05 -13.44
CA THR A 300 -21.24 -4.60 -12.49
C THR A 300 -20.79 -5.72 -11.57
N ALA A 301 -21.74 -6.50 -11.03
CA ALA A 301 -21.44 -7.62 -10.13
C ALA A 301 -20.54 -8.67 -10.78
N LEU A 302 -20.80 -9.03 -12.04
CA LEU A 302 -19.99 -10.01 -12.77
C LEU A 302 -18.57 -9.49 -13.00
N ARG A 303 -18.41 -8.22 -13.40
CA ARG A 303 -17.09 -7.61 -13.62
C ARG A 303 -16.26 -7.57 -12.35
N LEU A 304 -16.87 -7.20 -11.22
CA LEU A 304 -16.22 -7.19 -9.92
C LEU A 304 -15.91 -8.60 -9.42
N GLY A 305 -16.81 -9.56 -9.61
CA GLY A 305 -16.61 -10.97 -9.24
C GLY A 305 -15.46 -11.60 -9.99
N VAL A 306 -15.37 -11.41 -11.31
CA VAL A 306 -14.24 -11.90 -12.13
C VAL A 306 -12.93 -11.26 -11.68
N LEU A 307 -12.91 -9.94 -11.40
CA LEU A 307 -11.72 -9.27 -10.91
C LEU A 307 -11.25 -9.85 -9.57
N ALA A 308 -12.17 -10.05 -8.62
CA ALA A 308 -11.86 -10.61 -7.30
C ALA A 308 -11.34 -12.05 -7.41
N ALA A 309 -12.03 -12.91 -8.17
CA ALA A 309 -11.60 -14.29 -8.39
C ALA A 309 -10.22 -14.36 -9.07
N SER A 310 -9.98 -13.50 -10.07
CA SER A 310 -8.68 -13.43 -10.76
C SER A 310 -7.56 -12.94 -9.82
N ALA A 311 -7.85 -11.97 -8.97
CA ALA A 311 -6.89 -11.47 -7.98
C ALA A 311 -6.54 -12.54 -6.94
N VAL A 312 -7.52 -13.30 -6.45
CA VAL A 312 -7.30 -14.41 -5.51
C VAL A 312 -6.47 -15.53 -6.16
N ALA A 313 -6.86 -15.96 -7.36
CA ALA A 313 -6.14 -17.01 -8.07
C ALA A 313 -4.70 -16.61 -8.38
N LEU A 314 -4.49 -15.41 -8.93
CA LEU A 314 -3.15 -14.90 -9.25
C LEU A 314 -2.32 -14.68 -7.99
N GLY A 315 -2.91 -14.13 -6.92
CA GLY A 315 -2.24 -13.94 -5.64
C GLY A 315 -1.75 -15.27 -5.07
N TRP A 316 -2.61 -16.29 -5.04
CA TRP A 316 -2.22 -17.63 -4.57
C TRP A 316 -1.09 -18.22 -5.42
N ILE A 317 -1.16 -18.12 -6.75
CA ILE A 317 -0.10 -18.60 -7.65
C ILE A 317 1.23 -17.92 -7.34
N VAL A 318 1.23 -16.58 -7.24
CA VAL A 318 2.47 -15.81 -7.12
C VAL A 318 3.11 -15.92 -5.73
N PHE A 319 2.32 -15.94 -4.65
CA PHE A 319 2.85 -15.92 -3.29
C PHE A 319 2.99 -17.31 -2.65
N ARG A 320 2.37 -18.34 -3.22
CA ARG A 320 2.33 -19.68 -2.61
C ARG A 320 2.69 -20.76 -3.61
N GLY A 321 1.91 -20.88 -4.69
CA GLY A 321 2.06 -21.95 -5.67
C GLY A 321 3.44 -21.97 -6.33
N ALA A 322 3.80 -20.89 -7.03
CA ALA A 322 5.06 -20.79 -7.76
C ALA A 322 6.28 -20.81 -6.83
N PRO A 323 6.34 -20.06 -5.72
CA PRO A 323 7.48 -20.14 -4.82
C PRO A 323 7.67 -21.50 -4.18
N ALA A 324 6.61 -22.12 -3.66
CA ALA A 324 6.71 -23.45 -3.05
C ALA A 324 7.17 -24.52 -4.05
N PHE A 325 6.69 -24.43 -5.30
CA PHE A 325 7.15 -25.30 -6.37
C PHE A 325 8.65 -25.12 -6.65
N LEU A 326 9.12 -23.87 -6.76
CA LEU A 326 10.52 -23.56 -7.03
C LEU A 326 11.44 -23.95 -5.86
N ASP A 327 11.09 -23.62 -4.62
CA ASP A 327 11.86 -24.00 -3.44
C ASP A 327 11.93 -25.55 -3.33
N THR A 328 10.81 -26.26 -3.55
CA THR A 328 10.83 -27.74 -3.53
C THR A 328 11.66 -28.34 -4.66
N ALA A 329 11.49 -27.86 -5.89
CA ALA A 329 12.15 -28.44 -7.05
C ALA A 329 13.66 -28.14 -7.10
N LEU A 330 14.06 -26.93 -6.68
CA LEU A 330 15.42 -26.42 -6.89
C LEU A 330 16.27 -26.40 -5.62
N VAL A 331 15.66 -26.41 -4.43
CA VAL A 331 16.38 -26.43 -3.14
C VAL A 331 16.37 -27.83 -2.52
N LEU A 332 15.22 -28.49 -2.41
CA LEU A 332 15.13 -29.84 -1.84
C LEU A 332 15.64 -30.94 -2.80
N GLY A 333 15.46 -30.74 -4.11
CA GLY A 333 15.98 -31.66 -5.13
C GLY A 333 17.50 -31.60 -5.31
N ALA A 334 18.12 -30.48 -4.95
CA ALA A 334 19.57 -30.32 -4.93
C ALA A 334 20.11 -30.87 -3.60
N SER A 335 20.47 -32.15 -3.57
CA SER A 335 21.28 -32.69 -2.48
C SER A 335 22.57 -31.86 -2.37
N ALA A 336 22.67 -30.99 -1.36
CA ALA A 336 23.87 -30.25 -1.00
C ALA A 336 24.60 -29.53 -2.16
N GLY A 337 23.92 -28.63 -2.86
CA GLY A 337 24.62 -27.63 -3.68
C GLY A 337 25.19 -26.52 -2.79
N GLU A 338 26.52 -26.35 -2.75
CA GLU A 338 27.21 -25.26 -2.01
C GLU A 338 26.67 -23.86 -2.35
N THR A 339 26.11 -23.69 -3.57
CA THR A 339 25.64 -22.40 -4.08
C THR A 339 24.39 -21.86 -3.41
N THR A 340 23.53 -22.67 -2.79
CA THR A 340 22.31 -22.17 -2.11
C THR A 340 22.37 -22.30 -0.59
N ALA A 341 23.37 -22.98 -0.04
CA ALA A 341 23.52 -23.18 1.40
C ALA A 341 23.55 -21.87 2.20
N GLY A 342 24.08 -20.79 1.61
CA GLY A 342 24.13 -19.46 2.22
C GLY A 342 22.82 -18.67 2.15
N LEU A 343 21.82 -19.07 1.36
CA LEU A 343 20.59 -18.30 1.12
C LEU A 343 19.44 -18.60 2.09
N GLY A 344 19.54 -19.71 2.84
CA GLY A 344 18.54 -20.18 3.79
C GLY A 344 17.45 -21.07 3.16
N GLU A 345 16.34 -21.27 3.88
CA GLU A 345 15.39 -22.37 3.61
C GLU A 345 14.45 -22.12 2.42
N THR A 346 14.07 -20.87 2.17
CA THR A 346 13.06 -20.51 1.16
C THR A 346 13.49 -19.33 0.28
N PRO A 347 14.62 -19.44 -0.45
CA PRO A 347 15.20 -18.32 -1.19
C PRO A 347 14.35 -17.86 -2.37
N TYR A 348 13.60 -18.76 -3.03
CA TYR A 348 12.71 -18.38 -4.13
C TYR A 348 11.46 -17.69 -3.62
N PHE A 349 10.90 -18.14 -2.50
CA PHE A 349 9.87 -17.40 -1.78
C PHE A 349 10.32 -15.98 -1.41
N ALA A 350 11.49 -15.83 -0.80
CA ALA A 350 12.03 -14.50 -0.48
C ALA A 350 12.17 -13.62 -1.73
N ALA A 351 12.80 -14.14 -2.79
CA ALA A 351 13.02 -13.41 -4.03
C ALA A 351 11.71 -12.95 -4.69
N ILE A 352 10.74 -13.84 -4.84
CA ILE A 352 9.44 -13.53 -5.46
C ILE A 352 8.64 -12.57 -4.58
N TYR A 353 8.57 -12.84 -3.28
CA TYR A 353 7.84 -11.99 -2.34
C TYR A 353 8.37 -10.56 -2.38
N VAL A 354 9.69 -10.39 -2.30
CA VAL A 354 10.35 -9.08 -2.32
C VAL A 354 10.20 -8.38 -3.66
N PHE A 355 10.38 -9.11 -4.77
CA PHE A 355 10.13 -8.59 -6.13
C PHE A 355 8.73 -7.99 -6.23
N VAL A 356 7.71 -8.74 -5.81
CA VAL A 356 6.32 -8.33 -5.95
C VAL A 356 6.02 -7.10 -5.10
N ASN A 357 6.50 -7.08 -3.86
CA ASN A 357 6.32 -5.94 -2.96
C ASN A 357 6.97 -4.66 -3.49
N ILE A 358 8.23 -4.73 -3.96
CA ILE A 358 8.93 -3.56 -4.51
C ILE A 358 8.24 -3.11 -5.81
N HIS A 359 7.96 -4.01 -6.74
CA HIS A 359 7.34 -3.64 -8.02
C HIS A 359 5.92 -3.07 -7.84
N HIS A 360 5.14 -3.60 -6.89
CA HIS A 360 3.83 -3.08 -6.50
C HIS A 360 3.88 -1.58 -6.17
N TYR A 361 4.86 -1.16 -5.37
CA TYR A 361 5.07 0.26 -5.05
C TYR A 361 5.22 1.12 -6.32
N PHE A 362 6.01 0.64 -7.29
CA PHE A 362 6.26 1.40 -8.51
C PHE A 362 5.01 1.50 -9.38
N MET A 363 4.25 0.40 -9.50
CA MET A 363 2.97 0.42 -10.22
C MET A 363 1.98 1.38 -9.56
N ASP A 364 1.87 1.36 -8.25
CA ASP A 364 0.99 2.24 -7.49
C ASP A 364 1.37 3.72 -7.62
N SER A 365 2.66 4.01 -7.77
CA SER A 365 3.15 5.36 -8.06
C SER A 365 2.66 5.90 -9.41
N VAL A 366 2.09 5.05 -10.27
CA VAL A 366 1.49 5.39 -11.57
C VAL A 366 -0.03 5.34 -11.51
N ILE A 367 -0.61 4.26 -10.97
CA ILE A 367 -2.07 4.01 -10.96
C ILE A 367 -2.81 5.13 -10.22
N TRP A 368 -2.34 5.49 -9.03
CA TRP A 368 -3.08 6.36 -8.12
C TRP A 368 -2.75 7.84 -8.28
N ARG A 369 -2.01 8.22 -9.33
CA ARG A 369 -1.73 9.62 -9.62
C ARG A 369 -2.96 10.32 -10.14
N ARG A 370 -3.14 11.58 -9.72
CA ARG A 370 -4.18 12.48 -10.23
C ARG A 370 -4.16 12.63 -11.76
N ASP A 371 -2.98 12.54 -12.36
CA ASP A 371 -2.78 12.70 -13.80
C ASP A 371 -3.16 11.43 -14.60
N ASN A 372 -3.48 10.33 -13.90
CA ASN A 372 -4.02 9.12 -14.53
C ASN A 372 -5.54 9.31 -14.75
N PRO A 373 -6.03 9.25 -16.00
CA PRO A 373 -7.44 9.45 -16.34
C PRO A 373 -8.39 8.55 -15.53
N ASP A 374 -7.99 7.31 -15.24
CA ASP A 374 -8.81 6.34 -14.50
C ASP A 374 -9.14 6.81 -13.08
N THR A 375 -8.34 7.68 -12.48
CA THR A 375 -8.59 8.17 -11.11
C THR A 375 -9.81 9.07 -11.01
N ARG A 376 -10.38 9.54 -12.14
CA ARG A 376 -11.66 10.27 -12.17
C ARG A 376 -12.78 9.49 -11.49
N TYR A 377 -12.77 8.16 -11.64
CA TYR A 377 -13.77 7.26 -11.04
C TYR A 377 -13.77 7.28 -9.52
N LEU A 378 -12.67 7.67 -8.88
CA LEU A 378 -12.60 7.82 -7.43
C LEU A 378 -13.37 9.03 -6.91
N LEU A 379 -13.69 10.00 -7.76
CA LEU A 379 -14.40 11.22 -7.36
C LEU A 379 -15.90 11.17 -7.67
N HIS A 380 -16.37 10.18 -8.44
CA HIS A 380 -17.79 10.00 -8.72
C HIS A 380 -18.54 9.62 -7.44
N THR A 381 -19.42 10.51 -6.98
CA THR A 381 -20.41 10.24 -5.93
C THR A 381 -21.61 9.56 -6.59
N SER A 382 -21.88 8.31 -6.21
CA SER A 382 -23.05 7.56 -6.66
C SER A 382 -24.09 7.49 -5.57
#